data_AF-A0A0A2JXI7-F1
#
_entry.id   AF-A0A0A2JXI7-F1
#
_cell.length_a   1.000
_cell.length_b   1.000
_cell.length_c   1.000
_cell.angle_alpha   90.00
_cell.angle_beta   90.00
_cell.angle_gamma   90.00
#
_symmetry.space_group_name_H-M   'P 1'
#
loop_
_entity.id
_entity.type
_entity.pdbx_description
1 polymer ?
#
loop_
_entity_poly.entity_id
_entity_poly.type
_entity_poly.pdbx_seq_one_letter_code
_entity_poly.pdbx_strand_id
1 'polypeptide(L)'
;MAKETKARTLHVQPEKSQDHPNHGEDDNKHVSFHPRHITLATFHKLLSHYPSTVERVHRAKLMLKLQSKAGKGSKRKAETKTTKAELDPSEEKHTLEETNKFLQLDRWRYEVLPKIIADRANEGGQKGNAPEGAHLLKEELVDIMEWKTKHGVSRPMLMGMVKSNQVATITKSTSTAFATLPDADPVVAPNDAFPKASLDALTAPIRGVGPATASLILSIATVFGDAKKQVPFYSDDVYLWLCLMDFPEGQDSTEQKPSKHKKPNGELIAKYNMNEYRDLWDASQELRARLNNDVGKKSGDGPVSFIHIERAAYVLRNLTVSDYYAGQEPEPGLDTVKDMASVNNQLPEDSRKNPGELGTRRSKRIKQESM
;
A
#
# COMPACT_ATOMS: atom_id res chain seq x y z
N MET A 1 -14.67 -42.62 -53.60
CA MET A 1 -14.93 -43.48 -52.42
C MET A 1 -14.65 -42.65 -51.17
N ALA A 2 -15.71 -42.20 -50.54
CA ALA A 2 -15.68 -41.36 -49.35
C ALA A 2 -15.24 -42.20 -48.14
N LYS A 3 -14.35 -41.65 -47.31
CA LYS A 3 -14.11 -42.14 -45.96
C LYS A 3 -14.54 -41.06 -44.98
N GLU A 4 -15.70 -41.31 -44.37
CA GLU A 4 -16.25 -40.59 -43.23
C GLU A 4 -15.21 -40.49 -42.11
N THR A 5 -14.99 -39.27 -41.62
CA THR A 5 -14.30 -39.07 -40.35
C THR A 5 -15.31 -38.49 -39.38
N LYS A 6 -15.67 -39.32 -38.38
CA LYS A 6 -16.63 -39.03 -37.32
C LYS A 6 -16.26 -37.75 -36.55
N ALA A 7 -17.18 -36.80 -36.54
CA ALA A 7 -17.20 -35.69 -35.60
C ALA A 7 -17.39 -36.22 -34.18
N ARG A 8 -16.48 -35.83 -33.27
CA ARG A 8 -16.57 -36.14 -31.84
C ARG A 8 -17.26 -34.98 -31.14
N THR A 9 -18.57 -35.10 -30.96
CA THR A 9 -19.41 -34.19 -30.19
C THR A 9 -18.97 -34.23 -28.72
N LEU A 10 -18.35 -33.16 -28.22
CA LEU A 10 -18.14 -32.97 -26.79
C LEU A 10 -19.39 -32.34 -26.19
N HIS A 11 -19.95 -33.07 -25.25
CA HIS A 11 -21.13 -32.74 -24.47
C HIS A 11 -20.81 -31.57 -23.53
N VAL A 12 -21.25 -30.36 -23.92
CA VAL A 12 -21.27 -29.18 -23.05
C VAL A 12 -22.56 -29.25 -22.24
N GLN A 13 -22.44 -29.48 -20.93
CA GLN A 13 -23.56 -29.26 -20.03
C GLN A 13 -23.74 -27.75 -19.79
N PRO A 14 -24.96 -27.21 -19.89
CA PRO A 14 -25.25 -25.83 -19.52
C PRO A 14 -25.38 -25.74 -18.00
N GLU A 15 -24.51 -24.95 -17.35
CA GLU A 15 -24.75 -24.55 -15.96
C GLU A 15 -26.01 -23.69 -15.91
N LYS A 16 -26.94 -24.13 -15.06
CA LYS A 16 -28.25 -23.51 -14.85
C LYS A 16 -28.08 -22.13 -14.21
N SER A 17 -28.52 -21.11 -14.93
CA SER A 17 -28.98 -19.86 -14.34
C SER A 17 -30.16 -20.17 -13.41
N GLN A 18 -30.01 -19.89 -12.12
CA GLN A 18 -31.14 -19.72 -11.21
C GLN A 18 -31.26 -18.24 -10.87
N ASP A 19 -32.11 -17.56 -11.63
CA ASP A 19 -32.76 -16.33 -11.20
C ASP A 19 -33.72 -16.65 -10.06
N HIS A 20 -33.51 -16.03 -8.90
CA HIS A 20 -34.58 -15.78 -7.94
C HIS A 20 -34.59 -14.28 -7.58
N PRO A 21 -35.74 -13.60 -7.73
CA PRO A 21 -35.85 -12.17 -7.47
C PRO A 21 -36.31 -11.88 -6.04
N ASN A 22 -35.72 -10.80 -5.50
CA ASN A 22 -36.33 -9.75 -4.68
C ASN A 22 -36.42 -9.88 -3.14
N HIS A 23 -36.23 -8.70 -2.54
CA HIS A 23 -36.38 -8.25 -1.13
C HIS A 23 -35.32 -8.74 -0.14
N GLY A 24 -34.63 -7.91 0.62
CA GLY A 24 -34.73 -6.47 0.91
C GLY A 24 -33.91 -6.23 2.19
N GLU A 25 -33.26 -5.07 2.28
CA GLU A 25 -32.72 -4.49 3.52
C GLU A 25 -31.85 -5.39 4.40
N ASP A 26 -30.54 -5.43 4.10
CA ASP A 26 -29.53 -5.42 5.17
C ASP A 26 -28.27 -4.71 4.64
N ASP A 27 -28.39 -3.38 4.53
CA ASP A 27 -27.34 -2.47 4.06
C ASP A 27 -26.32 -2.26 5.19
N ASN A 28 -25.63 -3.34 5.54
CA ASN A 28 -24.57 -3.31 6.51
C ASN A 28 -23.35 -2.64 5.86
N LYS A 29 -22.96 -1.48 6.40
CA LYS A 29 -21.92 -0.53 5.92
C LYS A 29 -20.50 -1.13 5.86
N HIS A 30 -20.31 -2.26 5.21
CA HIS A 30 -18.99 -2.88 5.14
C HIS A 30 -18.17 -2.25 4.01
N VAL A 31 -17.06 -1.61 4.38
CA VAL A 31 -16.10 -1.04 3.43
C VAL A 31 -15.49 -2.18 2.61
N SER A 32 -15.64 -2.14 1.28
CA SER A 32 -14.96 -3.08 0.38
C SER A 32 -13.68 -2.46 -0.21
N PHE A 33 -12.57 -3.18 -0.09
CA PHE A 33 -11.30 -2.83 -0.74
C PHE A 33 -11.05 -3.65 -2.02
N HIS A 34 -11.99 -4.49 -2.42
CA HIS A 34 -11.88 -5.28 -3.64
C HIS A 34 -11.83 -4.36 -4.87
N PRO A 35 -10.85 -4.47 -5.78
CA PRO A 35 -10.69 -3.57 -6.93
C PRO A 35 -11.95 -3.37 -7.79
N ARG A 36 -12.79 -4.41 -7.91
CA ARG A 36 -14.07 -4.36 -8.65
C ARG A 36 -15.23 -3.70 -7.88
N HIS A 37 -15.12 -3.53 -6.56
CA HIS A 37 -16.21 -3.11 -5.69
C HIS A 37 -15.87 -1.88 -4.82
N ILE A 38 -14.60 -1.48 -4.74
CA ILE A 38 -14.19 -0.29 -4.01
C ILE A 38 -14.86 0.95 -4.61
N THR A 39 -15.57 1.69 -3.78
CA THR A 39 -16.26 2.93 -4.17
C THR A 39 -15.25 4.08 -4.31
N LEU A 40 -15.59 5.09 -5.09
CA LEU A 40 -14.77 6.30 -5.21
C LEU A 40 -14.54 7.00 -3.86
N ALA A 41 -15.56 7.01 -2.99
CA ALA A 41 -15.47 7.57 -1.64
C ALA A 41 -14.46 6.81 -0.76
N THR A 42 -14.53 5.47 -0.74
CA THR A 42 -13.54 4.64 -0.02
C THR A 42 -12.14 4.84 -0.58
N PHE A 43 -12.01 4.92 -1.90
CA PHE A 43 -10.74 5.18 -2.57
C PHE A 43 -10.14 6.54 -2.17
N HIS A 44 -10.91 7.64 -2.21
CA HIS A 44 -10.45 8.95 -1.77
C HIS A 44 -10.12 9.00 -0.27
N LYS A 45 -10.87 8.28 0.56
CA LYS A 45 -10.52 8.13 1.98
C LYS A 45 -9.14 7.51 2.13
N LEU A 46 -8.83 6.42 1.42
CA LEU A 46 -7.47 5.84 1.42
C LEU A 46 -6.42 6.88 1.00
N LEU A 47 -6.66 7.63 -0.07
CA LEU A 47 -5.72 8.67 -0.53
C LEU A 47 -5.44 9.72 0.54
N SER A 48 -6.45 10.18 1.27
CA SER A 48 -6.26 11.21 2.31
C SER A 48 -5.36 10.74 3.45
N HIS A 49 -5.21 9.43 3.66
CA HIS A 49 -4.34 8.88 4.69
C HIS A 49 -2.91 8.59 4.21
N TYR A 50 -2.60 8.78 2.91
CA TYR A 50 -1.26 8.53 2.40
C TYR A 50 -0.17 9.32 3.14
N PRO A 51 -0.30 10.65 3.38
CA PRO A 51 0.77 11.43 4.03
C PRO A 51 1.12 10.94 5.44
N SER A 52 0.12 10.64 6.29
CA SER A 52 0.39 10.15 7.64
C SER A 52 0.89 8.70 7.63
N THR A 53 0.41 7.88 6.70
CA THR A 53 0.83 6.48 6.58
C THR A 53 2.30 6.37 6.18
N VAL A 54 2.74 7.13 5.17
CA VAL A 54 4.15 7.08 4.69
C VAL A 54 5.12 7.55 5.77
N GLU A 55 4.76 8.58 6.54
CA GLU A 55 5.54 9.04 7.68
C GLU A 55 5.68 7.95 8.75
N ARG A 56 4.56 7.36 9.20
CA ARG A 56 4.53 6.33 10.25
C ARG A 56 5.29 5.09 9.86
N VAL A 57 5.07 4.59 8.64
CA VAL A 57 5.78 3.41 8.11
C VAL A 57 7.28 3.67 8.08
N HIS A 58 7.71 4.84 7.61
CA HIS A 58 9.14 5.16 7.54
C HIS A 58 9.76 5.31 8.93
N ARG A 59 9.10 6.02 9.85
CA ARG A 59 9.53 6.17 11.24
C ARG A 59 9.67 4.81 11.93
N ALA A 60 8.70 3.92 11.75
CA ALA A 60 8.74 2.55 12.28
C ALA A 60 9.92 1.75 11.71
N LYS A 61 10.19 1.85 10.39
CA LYS A 61 11.36 1.21 9.76
C LYS A 61 12.68 1.71 10.37
N LEU A 62 12.80 3.01 10.68
CA LEU A 62 13.99 3.58 11.32
C LEU A 62 14.16 3.07 12.76
N MET A 63 13.08 3.04 13.55
CA MET A 63 13.10 2.53 14.92
C MET A 63 13.51 1.05 14.97
N LEU A 64 12.97 0.21 14.08
CA LEU A 64 13.36 -1.20 13.98
C LEU A 64 14.85 -1.37 13.62
N LYS A 65 15.39 -0.50 12.75
CA LYS A 65 16.82 -0.50 12.42
C LYS A 65 17.69 -0.14 13.64
N LEU A 66 17.29 0.84 14.46
CA LEU A 66 18.01 1.20 15.68
C LEU A 66 18.02 0.04 16.69
N GLN A 67 16.86 -0.59 16.92
CA GLN A 67 16.75 -1.76 17.80
C GLN A 67 17.62 -2.94 17.34
N SER A 68 17.70 -3.18 16.03
CA SER A 68 18.54 -4.24 15.46
C SER A 68 20.06 -3.99 15.63
N LYS A 69 20.48 -2.72 15.68
CA LYS A 69 21.88 -2.35 15.93
C LYS A 69 22.26 -2.53 17.40
N ALA A 70 21.36 -2.18 18.33
CA ALA A 70 21.58 -2.37 19.76
C ALA A 70 21.76 -3.87 20.13
N GLY A 71 21.00 -4.76 19.48
CA GLY A 71 21.10 -6.21 19.71
C GLY A 71 22.37 -6.89 19.17
N LYS A 72 23.06 -6.30 18.18
CA LYS A 72 24.32 -6.84 17.62
C LYS A 72 25.57 -6.44 18.40
N GLY A 73 25.46 -5.46 19.31
CA GLY A 73 26.61 -4.84 19.97
C GLY A 73 26.89 -5.27 21.41
N SER A 74 26.08 -6.14 22.03
CA SER A 74 26.23 -6.39 23.47
C SER A 74 26.03 -7.86 23.86
N LYS A 75 27.14 -8.60 24.01
CA LYS A 75 27.22 -9.65 25.03
C LYS A 75 27.21 -8.97 26.40
N ARG A 76 26.06 -8.49 26.86
CA ARG A 76 25.83 -8.17 28.27
C ARG A 76 24.82 -9.18 28.80
N LYS A 77 25.19 -9.77 29.94
CA LYS A 77 24.44 -10.75 30.72
C LYS A 77 22.96 -10.36 30.79
N ALA A 78 22.11 -11.37 30.60
CA ALA A 78 20.68 -11.28 30.79
C ALA A 78 20.36 -10.85 32.22
N GLU A 79 19.72 -9.69 32.37
CA GLU A 79 18.80 -9.43 33.46
C GLU A 79 17.48 -8.96 32.87
N THR A 80 16.45 -9.73 33.19
CA THR A 80 15.04 -9.54 32.85
C THR A 80 14.56 -8.17 33.33
N LYS A 81 14.21 -7.26 32.42
CA LYS A 81 13.26 -6.16 32.67
C LYS A 81 12.56 -5.77 31.38
N THR A 82 11.27 -6.09 31.35
CA THR A 82 10.27 -5.61 30.39
C THR A 82 10.01 -4.13 30.68
N THR A 83 10.75 -3.25 30.03
CA THR A 83 10.44 -1.82 29.98
C THR A 83 10.59 -1.38 28.54
N LYS A 84 9.50 -0.82 27.99
CA LYS A 84 9.44 -0.07 26.74
C LYS A 84 10.65 0.87 26.73
N ALA A 85 11.68 0.54 25.93
CA ALA A 85 12.90 1.33 25.91
C ALA A 85 12.54 2.73 25.39
N GLU A 86 12.49 3.71 26.29
CA GLU A 86 12.47 5.12 25.90
C GLU A 86 13.72 5.36 25.06
N LEU A 87 13.51 5.83 23.83
CA LEU A 87 14.60 6.25 22.95
C LEU A 87 15.33 7.41 23.63
N ASP A 88 16.65 7.43 23.52
CA ASP A 88 17.43 8.61 23.90
C ASP A 88 16.93 9.82 23.07
N PRO A 89 16.70 11.01 23.66
CA PRO A 89 16.34 12.22 22.93
C PRO A 89 17.17 12.49 21.66
N SER A 90 18.44 12.07 21.65
CA SER A 90 19.31 12.12 20.46
C SER A 90 18.85 11.21 19.32
N GLU A 91 18.44 9.97 19.64
CA GLU A 91 17.93 8.98 18.69
C GLU A 91 16.56 9.39 18.12
N GLU A 92 15.71 9.99 18.94
CA GLU A 92 14.43 10.54 18.50
C GLU A 92 14.63 11.69 17.52
N LYS A 93 15.52 12.64 17.84
CA LYS A 93 15.85 13.75 16.95
C LYS A 93 16.39 13.25 15.60
N HIS A 94 17.33 12.32 15.62
CA HIS A 94 17.87 11.72 14.40
C HIS A 94 16.77 11.01 13.58
N THR A 95 15.87 10.27 14.24
CA THR A 95 14.74 9.61 13.58
C THR A 95 13.81 10.61 12.89
N LEU A 96 13.53 11.74 13.54
CA LEU A 96 12.71 12.81 12.97
C LEU A 96 13.41 13.45 11.75
N GLU A 97 14.70 13.75 11.85
CA GLU A 97 15.47 14.32 10.74
C GLU A 97 15.51 13.40 9.52
N GLU A 98 15.78 12.10 9.72
CA GLU A 98 15.79 11.13 8.62
C GLU A 98 14.39 10.91 8.03
N THR A 99 13.34 10.95 8.85
CA THR A 99 11.95 10.90 8.38
C THR A 99 11.63 12.10 7.50
N ASN A 100 12.00 13.30 7.92
CA ASN A 100 11.80 14.52 7.14
C ASN A 100 12.55 14.48 5.80
N LYS A 101 13.80 14.00 5.77
CA LYS A 101 14.54 13.80 4.52
C LYS A 101 13.84 12.83 3.57
N PHE A 102 13.29 11.74 4.10
CA PHE A 102 12.52 10.80 3.28
C PHE A 102 11.22 11.41 2.75
N LEU A 103 10.48 12.17 3.55
CA LEU A 103 9.28 12.87 3.09
C LEU A 103 9.58 13.90 2.00
N GLN A 104 10.73 14.60 2.09
CA GLN A 104 11.22 15.47 1.02
C GLN A 104 11.51 14.69 -0.26
N LEU A 105 12.13 13.51 -0.15
CA LEU A 105 12.39 12.63 -1.28
C LEU A 105 11.10 12.07 -1.90
N ASP A 106 10.11 11.74 -1.07
CA ASP A 106 8.78 11.31 -1.52
C ASP A 106 8.09 12.42 -2.32
N ARG A 107 8.05 13.63 -1.76
CA ARG A 107 7.54 14.82 -2.45
C ARG A 107 8.30 15.09 -3.73
N TRP A 108 9.62 14.98 -3.70
CA TRP A 108 10.47 15.19 -4.87
C TRP A 108 10.08 14.25 -6.01
N ARG A 109 9.88 12.96 -5.72
CA ARG A 109 9.49 11.96 -6.72
C ARG A 109 8.12 12.24 -7.35
N TYR A 110 7.13 12.68 -6.58
CA TYR A 110 5.76 12.90 -7.08
C TYR A 110 5.51 14.28 -7.68
N GLU A 111 6.19 15.33 -7.20
CA GLU A 111 5.87 16.72 -7.55
C GLU A 111 7.01 17.43 -8.28
N VAL A 112 8.24 17.28 -7.80
CA VAL A 112 9.38 18.09 -8.24
C VAL A 112 10.02 17.51 -9.49
N LEU A 113 10.42 16.24 -9.44
CA LEU A 113 11.09 15.58 -10.56
C LEU A 113 10.22 15.55 -11.83
N PRO A 114 8.91 15.24 -11.78
CA PRO A 114 8.10 15.30 -12.99
C PRO A 114 8.05 16.69 -13.63
N LYS A 115 8.06 17.78 -12.84
CA LYS A 115 8.15 19.15 -13.38
C LYS A 115 9.50 19.37 -14.07
N ILE A 116 10.59 18.99 -13.39
CA ILE A 116 11.94 19.12 -13.94
C ILE A 116 12.07 18.40 -15.29
N ILE A 117 11.53 17.18 -15.41
CA ILE A 117 11.56 16.42 -16.68
C ILE A 117 10.72 17.12 -17.75
N ALA A 118 9.54 17.64 -17.40
CA ALA A 118 8.68 18.37 -18.33
C ALA A 118 9.33 19.68 -18.81
N ASP A 119 9.96 20.43 -17.91
CA ASP A 119 10.66 21.67 -18.24
C ASP A 119 11.82 21.40 -19.22
N ARG A 120 12.63 20.35 -18.99
CA ARG A 120 13.67 19.92 -19.94
C ARG A 120 13.12 19.54 -21.31
N ALA A 121 11.94 18.92 -21.35
CA ALA A 121 11.27 18.58 -22.60
C ALA A 121 10.97 19.83 -23.44
N ASN A 122 10.60 20.92 -22.76
CA ASN A 122 10.25 22.20 -23.38
C ASN A 122 11.49 23.04 -23.73
N GLU A 123 12.58 22.93 -22.96
CA GLU A 123 13.83 23.67 -23.16
C GLU A 123 14.68 23.15 -24.32
N GLY A 124 14.51 21.89 -24.72
CA GLY A 124 15.28 21.21 -25.77
C GLY A 124 15.25 21.83 -27.18
N GLY A 125 14.57 22.96 -27.37
CA GLY A 125 14.58 23.76 -28.61
C GLY A 125 15.62 24.89 -28.66
N GLN A 126 16.41 25.14 -27.60
CA GLN A 126 17.37 26.24 -27.56
C GLN A 126 18.78 25.84 -27.09
N LYS A 127 19.72 25.75 -28.05
CA LYS A 127 21.20 25.75 -27.95
C LYS A 127 21.94 24.53 -27.38
N GLY A 128 22.67 23.85 -28.26
CA GLY A 128 24.11 23.50 -28.14
C GLY A 128 24.55 22.43 -27.12
N ASN A 129 25.03 21.28 -27.62
CA ASN A 129 25.76 20.19 -26.95
C ASN A 129 25.13 19.51 -25.72
N ALA A 130 24.00 19.99 -25.19
CA ALA A 130 23.21 19.27 -24.20
C ALA A 130 22.29 18.23 -24.89
N PRO A 131 22.04 17.06 -24.27
CA PRO A 131 21.08 16.09 -24.79
C PRO A 131 19.69 16.72 -24.89
N GLU A 132 19.16 16.78 -26.12
CA GLU A 132 17.87 17.38 -26.43
C GLU A 132 16.70 16.55 -25.88
N GLY A 133 15.67 17.23 -25.38
CA GLY A 133 14.41 16.63 -24.94
C GLY A 133 14.41 16.07 -23.51
N ALA A 134 13.28 15.51 -23.10
CA ALA A 134 13.09 14.92 -21.77
C ALA A 134 14.12 13.79 -21.53
N HIS A 135 14.79 13.79 -20.38
CA HIS A 135 15.71 12.73 -19.95
C HIS A 135 15.97 12.81 -18.45
N LEU A 136 16.61 11.78 -17.88
CA LEU A 136 17.13 11.81 -16.50
C LEU A 136 18.62 12.10 -16.47
N LEU A 137 19.04 12.81 -15.42
CA LEU A 137 20.43 12.89 -14.98
C LEU A 137 20.78 11.66 -14.12
N LYS A 138 22.08 11.39 -14.00
CA LYS A 138 22.57 10.24 -13.22
C LYS A 138 22.15 10.32 -11.75
N GLU A 139 22.31 11.47 -11.12
CA GLU A 139 21.95 11.65 -9.71
C GLU A 139 20.45 11.49 -9.47
N GLU A 140 19.60 11.91 -10.42
CA GLU A 140 18.16 11.69 -10.32
C GLU A 140 17.78 10.22 -10.37
N LEU A 141 18.46 9.42 -11.20
CA LEU A 141 18.27 7.97 -11.20
C LEU A 141 18.72 7.33 -9.88
N VAL A 142 19.78 7.86 -9.26
CA VAL A 142 20.23 7.43 -7.93
C VAL A 142 19.18 7.77 -6.87
N ASP A 143 18.63 8.99 -6.88
CA ASP A 143 17.60 9.43 -5.95
C ASP A 143 16.27 8.67 -6.14
N ILE A 144 15.89 8.36 -7.39
CA ILE A 144 14.76 7.46 -7.68
C ILE A 144 14.98 6.08 -7.05
N MET A 145 16.19 5.53 -7.14
CA MET A 145 16.52 4.24 -6.54
C MET A 145 16.56 4.31 -5.01
N GLU A 146 17.02 5.42 -4.45
CA GLU A 146 17.00 5.66 -3.00
C GLU A 146 15.56 5.72 -2.50
N TRP A 147 14.71 6.49 -3.18
CA TRP A 147 13.28 6.56 -2.88
C TRP A 147 12.65 5.16 -2.91
N LYS A 148 12.85 4.42 -4.01
CA LYS A 148 12.29 3.07 -4.19
C LYS A 148 12.70 2.11 -3.06
N THR A 149 13.96 2.15 -2.64
CA THR A 149 14.47 1.25 -1.59
C THR A 149 14.05 1.65 -0.17
N LYS A 150 13.82 2.94 0.08
CA LYS A 150 13.27 3.43 1.36
C LYS A 150 11.75 3.22 1.46
N HIS A 151 11.04 3.45 0.36
CA HIS A 151 9.59 3.33 0.26
C HIS A 151 9.14 1.86 0.29
N GLY A 152 9.76 1.00 -0.53
CA GLY A 152 9.48 -0.43 -0.61
C GLY A 152 10.44 -1.33 0.18
N VAL A 153 10.73 -2.50 -0.38
CA VAL A 153 11.69 -3.48 0.15
C VAL A 153 13.11 -3.09 -0.23
N SER A 154 14.01 -3.06 0.77
CA SER A 154 15.41 -2.69 0.56
C SER A 154 16.16 -3.78 -0.22
N ARG A 155 16.68 -3.41 -1.40
CA ARG A 155 17.52 -4.27 -2.25
C ARG A 155 18.90 -3.60 -2.45
N PRO A 156 19.81 -3.68 -1.45
CA PRO A 156 21.02 -2.86 -1.41
C PRO A 156 21.96 -3.03 -2.61
N MET A 157 21.95 -4.21 -3.25
CA MET A 157 22.77 -4.49 -4.43
C MET A 157 22.41 -3.63 -5.65
N LEU A 158 21.14 -3.22 -5.78
CA LEU A 158 20.68 -2.44 -6.94
C LEU A 158 21.30 -1.04 -6.98
N MET A 159 21.53 -0.45 -5.81
CA MET A 159 22.12 0.89 -5.70
C MET A 159 23.54 0.93 -6.29
N GLY A 160 24.36 -0.08 -6.01
CA GLY A 160 25.70 -0.19 -6.58
C GLY A 160 25.68 -0.34 -8.10
N MET A 161 24.73 -1.11 -8.63
CA MET A 161 24.56 -1.28 -10.08
C MET A 161 24.17 0.03 -10.76
N VAL A 162 23.19 0.76 -10.21
CA VAL A 162 22.74 2.05 -10.77
C VAL A 162 23.90 3.04 -10.82
N LYS A 163 24.66 3.17 -9.72
CA LYS A 163 25.82 4.08 -9.63
C LYS A 163 26.94 3.73 -10.62
N SER A 164 27.05 2.46 -11.04
CA SER A 164 28.07 2.01 -11.99
C SER A 164 27.80 2.42 -13.45
N ASN A 165 26.59 2.85 -13.79
CA ASN A 165 26.24 3.22 -15.16
C ASN A 165 26.90 4.54 -15.59
N GLN A 166 27.23 4.62 -16.89
CA GLN A 166 27.77 5.82 -17.52
C GLN A 166 26.68 6.89 -17.69
N VAL A 167 27.02 8.16 -17.49
CA VAL A 167 26.09 9.29 -17.61
C VAL A 167 25.44 9.29 -19.00
N ALA A 168 26.25 9.16 -20.06
CA ALA A 168 25.76 9.11 -21.44
C ALA A 168 24.76 7.97 -21.68
N THR A 169 24.96 6.80 -21.09
CA THR A 169 24.02 5.67 -21.20
C THR A 169 22.68 6.00 -20.56
N ILE A 170 22.68 6.56 -19.34
CA ILE A 170 21.44 6.93 -18.62
C ILE A 170 20.67 7.95 -19.44
N THR A 171 21.33 9.03 -19.87
CA THR A 171 20.68 10.11 -20.59
C THR A 171 20.12 9.64 -21.93
N LYS A 172 20.92 8.92 -22.75
CA LYS A 172 20.45 8.38 -24.03
C LYS A 172 19.27 7.42 -23.86
N SER A 173 19.37 6.50 -22.91
CA SER A 173 18.36 5.46 -22.69
C SER A 173 17.04 6.04 -22.19
N THR A 174 17.09 7.00 -21.25
CA THR A 174 15.90 7.66 -20.73
C THR A 174 15.25 8.58 -21.75
N SER A 175 16.04 9.34 -22.51
CA SER A 175 15.55 10.13 -23.65
C SER A 175 14.84 9.25 -24.69
N THR A 176 15.48 8.14 -25.08
CA THR A 176 14.88 7.17 -26.02
C THR A 176 13.58 6.59 -25.46
N ALA A 177 13.56 6.23 -24.18
CA ALA A 177 12.39 5.65 -23.54
C ALA A 177 11.19 6.61 -23.52
N PHE A 178 11.44 7.88 -23.23
CA PHE A 178 10.40 8.91 -23.21
C PHE A 178 9.89 9.24 -24.61
N ALA A 179 10.78 9.32 -25.61
CA ALA A 179 10.41 9.56 -27.00
C ALA A 179 9.64 8.40 -27.66
N THR A 180 9.72 7.19 -27.11
CA THR A 180 9.07 5.98 -27.64
C THR A 180 7.77 5.62 -26.91
N LEU A 181 7.28 6.51 -26.03
CA LEU A 181 5.99 6.31 -25.38
C LEU A 181 4.87 6.27 -26.43
N PRO A 182 3.92 5.31 -26.31
CA PRO A 182 2.86 5.15 -27.30
C PRO A 182 1.86 6.30 -27.24
N ASP A 183 1.36 6.68 -28.43
CA ASP A 183 0.28 7.65 -28.59
C ASP A 183 -1.12 7.01 -28.58
N ALA A 184 -1.20 5.68 -28.60
CA ALA A 184 -2.45 4.95 -28.62
C ALA A 184 -3.24 5.11 -27.31
N ASP A 185 -4.56 5.25 -27.43
CA ASP A 185 -5.45 5.30 -26.28
C ASP A 185 -5.58 3.88 -25.67
N PRO A 186 -5.22 3.69 -24.39
CA PRO A 186 -5.25 2.36 -23.78
C PRO A 186 -6.65 1.78 -23.56
N VAL A 187 -7.71 2.58 -23.73
CA VAL A 187 -9.10 2.09 -23.75
C VAL A 187 -9.49 1.57 -25.14
N VAL A 188 -9.01 2.23 -26.20
CA VAL A 188 -9.39 1.92 -27.59
C VAL A 188 -8.49 0.83 -28.18
N ALA A 189 -7.18 0.91 -27.91
CA ALA A 189 -6.17 -0.01 -28.43
C ALA A 189 -5.22 -0.46 -27.30
N PRO A 190 -5.67 -1.31 -26.37
CA PRO A 190 -4.89 -1.69 -25.18
C PRO A 190 -3.53 -2.32 -25.51
N ASN A 191 -3.44 -3.08 -26.60
CA ASN A 191 -2.19 -3.71 -27.03
C ASN A 191 -1.17 -2.71 -27.57
N ASP A 192 -1.62 -1.71 -28.34
CA ASP A 192 -0.74 -0.70 -28.94
C ASP A 192 -0.34 0.37 -27.92
N ALA A 193 -1.16 0.58 -26.88
CA ALA A 193 -0.88 1.51 -25.80
C ALA A 193 0.11 0.98 -24.75
N PHE A 194 0.44 -0.31 -24.77
CA PHE A 194 1.41 -0.87 -23.83
C PHE A 194 2.84 -0.40 -24.16
N PRO A 195 3.57 0.26 -23.23
CA PRO A 195 4.81 0.96 -23.53
C PRO A 195 6.05 0.03 -23.60
N LYS A 196 5.96 -1.06 -24.35
CA LYS A 196 7.01 -2.09 -24.41
C LYS A 196 8.36 -1.52 -24.88
N ALA A 197 8.35 -0.73 -25.95
CA ALA A 197 9.57 -0.12 -26.49
C ALA A 197 10.25 0.81 -25.47
N SER A 198 9.47 1.63 -24.76
CA SER A 198 9.98 2.49 -23.69
C SER A 198 10.59 1.70 -22.54
N LEU A 199 9.97 0.59 -22.14
CA LEU A 199 10.50 -0.29 -21.10
C LEU A 199 11.80 -0.99 -21.53
N ASP A 200 11.85 -1.49 -22.76
CA ASP A 200 13.04 -2.16 -23.30
C ASP A 200 14.23 -1.19 -23.39
N ALA A 201 13.97 0.07 -23.78
CA ALA A 201 14.97 1.14 -23.82
C ALA A 201 15.59 1.45 -22.45
N LEU A 202 14.90 1.14 -21.34
CA LEU A 202 15.42 1.32 -19.98
C LEU A 202 16.06 0.04 -19.43
N THR A 203 15.44 -1.11 -19.67
CA THR A 203 15.81 -2.38 -19.03
C THR A 203 17.02 -3.07 -19.67
N ALA A 204 17.22 -2.92 -20.99
CA ALA A 204 18.36 -3.53 -21.66
C ALA A 204 19.71 -2.81 -21.38
N PRO A 205 19.81 -1.46 -21.44
CA PRO A 205 21.10 -0.78 -21.32
C PRO A 205 21.50 -0.38 -19.90
N ILE A 206 20.56 -0.19 -18.95
CA ILE A 206 20.87 0.35 -17.62
C ILE A 206 20.94 -0.79 -16.58
N ARG A 207 22.14 -1.03 -16.06
CA ARG A 207 22.34 -2.04 -15.00
C ARG A 207 21.57 -1.64 -13.73
N GLY A 208 20.87 -2.60 -13.14
CA GLY A 208 20.04 -2.38 -11.94
C GLY A 208 18.63 -1.84 -12.24
N VAL A 209 18.28 -1.63 -13.51
CA VAL A 209 16.94 -1.23 -13.94
C VAL A 209 16.24 -2.44 -14.57
N GLY A 210 15.33 -3.07 -13.81
CA GLY A 210 14.39 -4.07 -14.33
C GLY A 210 13.01 -3.45 -14.61
N PRO A 211 12.00 -4.27 -15.00
CA PRO A 211 10.64 -3.81 -15.32
C PRO A 211 10.02 -2.91 -14.24
N ALA A 212 10.25 -3.24 -12.96
CA ALA A 212 9.75 -2.43 -11.85
C ALA A 212 10.43 -1.06 -11.74
N THR A 213 11.72 -0.93 -12.08
CA THR A 213 12.38 0.39 -12.03
C THR A 213 12.11 1.17 -13.31
N ALA A 214 12.02 0.50 -14.45
CA ALA A 214 11.66 1.11 -15.72
C ALA A 214 10.25 1.74 -15.67
N SER A 215 9.25 1.01 -15.18
CA SER A 215 7.89 1.54 -15.00
C SER A 215 7.82 2.70 -14.00
N LEU A 216 8.65 2.73 -12.95
CA LEU A 216 8.77 3.88 -12.04
C LEU A 216 9.27 5.12 -12.79
N ILE A 217 10.33 4.97 -13.58
CA ILE A 217 10.91 6.06 -14.39
C ILE A 217 9.86 6.61 -15.37
N LEU A 218 9.14 5.74 -16.06
CA LEU A 218 8.08 6.14 -16.99
C LEU A 218 6.88 6.78 -16.28
N SER A 219 6.50 6.31 -15.09
CA SER A 219 5.41 6.91 -14.30
C SER A 219 5.71 8.37 -13.93
N ILE A 220 6.98 8.68 -13.66
CA ILE A 220 7.43 10.03 -13.29
C ILE A 220 7.40 10.93 -14.54
N ALA A 221 7.89 10.43 -15.68
CA ALA A 221 7.96 11.21 -16.92
C ALA A 221 6.58 11.55 -17.50
N THR A 222 5.54 10.81 -17.14
CA THR A 222 4.20 10.94 -17.73
C THR A 222 3.19 11.69 -16.86
N VAL A 223 3.61 12.21 -15.68
CA VAL A 223 2.71 12.92 -14.75
C VAL A 223 2.09 14.18 -15.37
N PHE A 224 2.89 15.00 -16.05
CA PHE A 224 2.46 16.29 -16.64
C PHE A 224 2.04 16.18 -18.12
N GLY A 225 1.89 14.96 -18.64
CA GLY A 225 1.44 14.71 -20.01
C GLY A 225 -0.08 14.50 -20.13
N ASP A 226 -0.49 14.03 -21.31
CA ASP A 226 -1.85 13.52 -21.52
C ASP A 226 -2.17 12.41 -20.51
N ALA A 227 -3.30 12.53 -19.80
CA ALA A 227 -3.77 11.54 -18.84
C ALA A 227 -3.84 10.12 -19.43
N LYS A 228 -4.11 9.99 -20.74
CA LYS A 228 -4.15 8.72 -21.45
C LYS A 228 -2.77 8.06 -21.57
N LYS A 229 -1.71 8.85 -21.57
CA LYS A 229 -0.31 8.41 -21.69
C LYS A 229 0.37 8.13 -20.35
N GLN A 230 -0.32 8.34 -19.23
CA GLN A 230 0.24 8.01 -17.91
C GLN A 230 0.58 6.53 -17.83
N VAL A 231 1.76 6.23 -17.27
CA VAL A 231 2.25 4.87 -17.08
C VAL A 231 2.14 4.47 -15.61
N PRO A 232 1.48 3.36 -15.24
CA PRO A 232 1.44 2.88 -13.87
C PRO A 232 2.81 2.35 -13.44
N PHE A 233 3.20 2.66 -12.21
CA PHE A 233 4.38 2.09 -11.58
C PHE A 233 4.09 0.66 -11.11
N TYR A 234 4.96 -0.28 -11.49
CA TYR A 234 4.96 -1.63 -10.93
C TYR A 234 5.52 -1.64 -9.50
N SER A 235 4.71 -1.20 -8.54
CA SER A 235 5.00 -1.33 -7.11
C SER A 235 4.48 -2.65 -6.56
N ASP A 236 5.13 -3.14 -5.50
CA ASP A 236 4.69 -4.36 -4.79
C ASP A 236 3.27 -4.21 -4.27
N ASP A 237 2.88 -3.00 -3.85
CA ASP A 237 1.59 -2.72 -3.23
C ASP A 237 0.46 -2.76 -4.26
N VAL A 238 0.67 -2.15 -5.43
CA VAL A 238 -0.30 -2.19 -6.54
C VAL A 238 -0.44 -3.60 -7.07
N TYR A 239 0.66 -4.33 -7.26
CA TYR A 239 0.61 -5.71 -7.76
C TYR A 239 -0.09 -6.65 -6.80
N LEU A 240 0.22 -6.53 -5.49
CA LEU A 240 -0.45 -7.30 -4.45
C LEU A 240 -1.96 -7.04 -4.48
N TRP A 241 -2.36 -5.77 -4.54
CA TRP A 241 -3.77 -5.39 -4.49
C TRP A 241 -4.54 -5.80 -5.76
N LEU A 242 -4.04 -5.43 -6.93
CA LEU A 242 -4.79 -5.53 -8.20
C LEU A 242 -4.63 -6.86 -8.90
N CYS A 243 -3.46 -7.49 -8.84
CA CYS A 243 -3.17 -8.70 -9.60
C CYS A 243 -3.28 -9.96 -8.72
N LEU A 244 -2.86 -9.86 -7.46
CA LEU A 244 -2.91 -10.99 -6.53
C LEU A 244 -4.15 -11.00 -5.64
N MET A 245 -4.99 -9.95 -5.74
CA MET A 245 -6.24 -9.79 -5.00
C MET A 245 -6.06 -9.99 -3.50
N ASP A 246 -4.95 -9.48 -2.97
CA ASP A 246 -4.53 -9.66 -1.58
C ASP A 246 -4.53 -8.30 -0.89
N PHE A 247 -5.59 -8.06 -0.14
CA PHE A 247 -5.85 -6.84 0.60
C PHE A 247 -6.55 -7.20 1.91
N PRO A 248 -6.48 -6.34 2.95
CA PRO A 248 -7.20 -6.58 4.19
C PRO A 248 -8.70 -6.74 3.92
N GLU A 249 -9.33 -7.74 4.54
CA GLU A 249 -10.78 -7.71 4.74
C GLU A 249 -11.06 -6.68 5.88
N GLY A 250 -12.24 -6.08 5.90
CA GLY A 250 -12.55 -4.92 6.75
C GLY A 250 -12.38 -5.18 8.26
N GLN A 251 -12.64 -4.16 9.09
CA GLN A 251 -12.42 -4.19 10.55
C GLN A 251 -13.05 -5.40 11.28
N ASP A 252 -14.08 -6.02 10.69
CA ASP A 252 -14.81 -7.15 11.26
C ASP A 252 -14.20 -8.54 10.94
N SER A 253 -13.15 -8.63 10.12
CA SER A 253 -12.48 -9.90 9.85
C SER A 253 -11.59 -10.29 11.04
N THR A 254 -12.08 -11.16 11.91
CA THR A 254 -11.39 -11.61 13.13
C THR A 254 -10.11 -12.41 12.87
N GLU A 255 -9.84 -12.82 11.63
CA GLU A 255 -8.62 -13.51 11.22
C GLU A 255 -8.17 -13.07 9.82
N GLN A 256 -7.16 -12.20 9.73
CA GLN A 256 -6.47 -11.99 8.46
C GLN A 256 -5.69 -13.25 8.10
N LYS A 257 -6.15 -13.98 7.08
CA LYS A 257 -5.44 -15.16 6.58
C LYS A 257 -4.02 -14.76 6.17
N PRO A 258 -3.01 -15.58 6.53
CA PRO A 258 -1.64 -15.31 6.09
C PRO A 258 -1.58 -15.29 4.56
N SER A 259 -1.11 -14.17 4.02
CA SER A 259 -0.94 -14.00 2.59
C SER A 259 0.00 -15.06 2.02
N LYS A 260 -0.49 -15.88 1.09
CA LYS A 260 0.33 -16.84 0.32
C LYS A 260 1.30 -16.16 -0.64
N HIS A 261 1.16 -14.85 -0.82
CA HIS A 261 1.93 -14.02 -1.75
C HIS A 261 3.07 -13.26 -1.07
N LYS A 262 3.20 -13.35 0.26
CA LYS A 262 4.23 -12.68 1.05
C LYS A 262 5.13 -13.72 1.70
N LYS A 263 6.42 -13.44 1.75
CA LYS A 263 7.36 -14.16 2.60
C LYS A 263 7.12 -13.80 4.07
N PRO A 264 7.63 -14.57 5.04
CA PRO A 264 7.52 -14.24 6.47
C PRO A 264 8.08 -12.86 6.86
N ASN A 265 9.03 -12.33 6.08
CA ASN A 265 9.60 -11.00 6.27
C ASN A 265 8.76 -9.86 5.62
N GLY A 266 7.59 -10.19 5.06
CA GLY A 266 6.69 -9.25 4.38
C GLY A 266 7.05 -8.97 2.91
N GLU A 267 8.17 -9.48 2.38
CA GLU A 267 8.53 -9.29 0.97
C GLU A 267 7.54 -10.00 0.05
N LEU A 268 7.12 -9.32 -1.02
CA LEU A 268 6.26 -9.89 -2.06
C LEU A 268 7.00 -11.01 -2.84
N ILE A 269 6.30 -12.12 -3.06
CA ILE A 269 6.73 -13.20 -3.94
C ILE A 269 6.31 -12.85 -5.37
N ALA A 270 7.13 -12.05 -6.05
CA ALA A 270 6.95 -11.67 -7.46
C ALA A 270 8.23 -11.97 -8.26
N LYS A 271 8.08 -12.21 -9.56
CA LYS A 271 9.19 -12.45 -10.49
C LYS A 271 9.77 -11.15 -11.05
N TYR A 272 9.00 -10.06 -11.02
CA TYR A 272 9.33 -8.74 -11.57
C TYR A 272 9.67 -8.81 -13.07
N ASN A 273 8.89 -9.57 -13.84
CA ASN A 273 9.06 -9.72 -15.29
C ASN A 273 8.02 -8.90 -16.09
N MET A 274 8.16 -8.88 -17.42
CA MET A 274 7.26 -8.10 -18.28
C MET A 274 5.83 -8.64 -18.34
N ASN A 275 5.61 -9.95 -18.11
CA ASN A 275 4.27 -10.51 -18.10
C ASN A 275 3.50 -10.04 -16.86
N GLU A 276 4.13 -10.11 -15.68
CA GLU A 276 3.52 -9.58 -14.46
C GLU A 276 3.30 -8.06 -14.53
N TYR A 277 4.20 -7.33 -15.20
CA TYR A 277 3.96 -5.91 -15.46
C TYR A 277 2.78 -5.67 -16.41
N ARG A 278 2.61 -6.52 -17.42
CA ARG A 278 1.45 -6.44 -18.32
C ARG A 278 0.14 -6.68 -17.57
N ASP A 279 0.11 -7.66 -16.67
CA ASP A 279 -1.05 -7.91 -15.80
C ASP A 279 -1.37 -6.68 -14.93
N LEU A 280 -0.34 -6.04 -14.36
CA LEU A 280 -0.50 -4.81 -13.58
C LEU A 280 -1.00 -3.65 -14.43
N TRP A 281 -0.47 -3.50 -15.63
CA TRP A 281 -0.89 -2.48 -16.59
C TRP A 281 -2.39 -2.60 -16.88
N ASP A 282 -2.83 -3.80 -17.28
CA ASP A 282 -4.23 -4.06 -17.63
C ASP A 282 -5.15 -3.86 -16.42
N ALA A 283 -4.79 -4.38 -15.24
CA ALA A 283 -5.59 -4.22 -14.02
C ALA A 283 -5.65 -2.76 -13.53
N SER A 284 -4.56 -2.00 -13.65
CA SER A 284 -4.53 -0.58 -13.28
C SER A 284 -5.42 0.23 -14.22
N GLN A 285 -5.36 -0.05 -15.52
CA GLN A 285 -6.20 0.57 -16.55
C GLN A 285 -7.69 0.32 -16.27
N GLU A 286 -8.07 -0.93 -15.96
CA GLU A 286 -9.46 -1.30 -15.62
C GLU A 286 -9.96 -0.53 -14.39
N LEU A 287 -9.18 -0.52 -13.29
CA LEU A 287 -9.56 0.20 -12.08
C LEU A 287 -9.71 1.70 -12.32
N ARG A 288 -8.76 2.31 -13.04
CA ARG A 288 -8.79 3.74 -13.37
C ARG A 288 -10.01 4.10 -14.20
N ALA A 289 -10.31 3.30 -15.23
CA ALA A 289 -11.48 3.53 -16.08
C ALA A 289 -12.78 3.43 -15.28
N ARG A 290 -12.92 2.40 -14.43
CA ARG A 290 -14.10 2.23 -13.57
C ARG A 290 -14.30 3.41 -12.61
N LEU A 291 -13.28 3.76 -11.82
CA LEU A 291 -13.39 4.84 -10.85
C LEU A 291 -13.67 6.19 -11.51
N ASN A 292 -13.13 6.44 -12.70
CA ASN A 292 -13.39 7.68 -13.44
C ASN A 292 -14.77 7.72 -14.11
N ASN A 293 -15.37 6.57 -14.42
CA ASN A 293 -16.76 6.50 -14.87
C ASN A 293 -17.75 6.81 -13.73
N ASP A 294 -17.37 6.48 -12.49
CA ASP A 294 -18.16 6.75 -11.28
C ASP A 294 -18.11 8.23 -10.84
N VAL A 295 -17.22 9.05 -11.43
CA VAL A 295 -17.14 10.49 -11.17
C VAL A 295 -18.38 11.18 -11.77
N GLY A 296 -19.40 11.37 -10.93
CA GLY A 296 -20.51 12.27 -11.27
C GLY A 296 -19.99 13.68 -11.59
N LYS A 297 -20.67 14.40 -12.49
CA LYS A 297 -20.30 15.76 -12.97
C LYS A 297 -20.11 16.85 -11.87
N LYS A 298 -20.21 16.51 -10.58
CA LYS A 298 -20.19 17.42 -9.43
C LYS A 298 -19.09 17.11 -8.39
N SER A 299 -18.26 16.10 -8.58
CA SER A 299 -17.13 15.85 -7.67
C SER A 299 -16.07 16.93 -7.90
N GLY A 300 -15.73 17.71 -6.86
CA GLY A 300 -14.66 18.71 -6.92
C GLY A 300 -13.26 18.11 -7.01
N ASP A 301 -13.14 16.80 -6.78
CA ASP A 301 -11.91 16.03 -6.94
C ASP A 301 -11.69 15.71 -8.43
N GLY A 302 -10.48 16.01 -8.93
CA GLY A 302 -10.08 15.69 -10.30
C GLY A 302 -10.07 14.19 -10.62
N PRO A 303 -9.80 13.80 -11.89
CA PRO A 303 -9.81 12.40 -12.28
C PRO A 303 -8.76 11.58 -11.51
N VAL A 304 -9.08 10.31 -11.27
CA VAL A 304 -8.17 9.32 -10.67
C VAL A 304 -6.99 9.07 -11.61
N SER A 305 -5.79 9.37 -11.11
CA SER A 305 -4.50 9.11 -11.77
C SER A 305 -3.87 7.80 -11.31
N PHE A 306 -2.81 7.35 -11.98
CA PHE A 306 -2.04 6.20 -11.49
C PHE A 306 -1.28 6.45 -10.19
N ILE A 307 -0.89 7.71 -9.94
CA ILE A 307 -0.33 8.12 -8.64
C ILE A 307 -1.36 7.92 -7.54
N HIS A 308 -2.64 8.22 -7.79
CA HIS A 308 -3.70 7.95 -6.81
C HIS A 308 -3.80 6.45 -6.53
N ILE A 309 -3.86 5.61 -7.58
CA ILE A 309 -3.94 4.15 -7.41
C ILE A 309 -2.75 3.63 -6.59
N GLU A 310 -1.55 4.10 -6.88
CA GLU A 310 -0.33 3.75 -6.14
C GLU A 310 -0.43 4.12 -4.66
N ARG A 311 -0.82 5.36 -4.35
CA ARG A 311 -0.93 5.85 -2.97
C ARG A 311 -2.01 5.11 -2.18
N ALA A 312 -3.15 4.83 -2.80
CA ALA A 312 -4.22 4.04 -2.19
C ALA A 312 -3.75 2.61 -1.89
N ALA A 313 -3.05 1.96 -2.83
CA ALA A 313 -2.47 0.64 -2.63
C ALA A 313 -1.47 0.61 -1.45
N TYR A 314 -0.62 1.64 -1.35
CA TYR A 314 0.32 1.77 -0.25
C TYR A 314 -0.38 1.87 1.11
N VAL A 315 -1.45 2.66 1.21
CA VAL A 315 -2.25 2.78 2.43
C VAL A 315 -2.93 1.46 2.76
N LEU A 316 -3.52 0.77 1.78
CA LEU A 316 -4.12 -0.56 1.96
C LEU A 316 -3.11 -1.58 2.49
N ARG A 317 -1.88 -1.57 1.96
CA ARG A 317 -0.82 -2.46 2.44
C ARG A 317 -0.47 -2.22 3.91
N ASN A 318 -0.57 -0.98 4.35
CA ASN A 318 -0.15 -0.51 5.66
C ASN A 318 -1.36 -0.07 6.52
N LEU A 319 -2.53 -0.67 6.28
CA LEU A 319 -3.79 -0.22 6.86
C LEU A 319 -3.76 -0.23 8.39
N THR A 320 -3.08 -1.20 8.99
CA THR A 320 -2.95 -1.37 10.46
C THR A 320 -2.16 -0.27 11.15
N VAL A 321 -1.27 0.43 10.44
CA VAL A 321 -0.50 1.56 10.97
C VAL A 321 -0.99 2.91 10.43
N SER A 322 -1.90 2.88 9.46
CA SER A 322 -2.58 4.05 8.94
C SER A 322 -3.64 4.57 9.92
N ASP A 323 -4.03 5.83 9.77
CA ASP A 323 -5.13 6.42 10.53
C ASP A 323 -6.53 6.12 9.94
N TYR A 324 -6.62 5.14 9.03
CA TYR A 324 -7.85 4.89 8.27
C TYR A 324 -9.09 4.61 9.14
N TYR A 325 -8.87 3.91 10.28
CA TYR A 325 -9.91 3.57 11.24
C TYR A 325 -9.89 4.42 12.52
N ALA A 326 -8.95 5.36 12.67
CA ALA A 326 -8.73 6.10 13.93
C ALA A 326 -9.94 6.96 14.37
N GLY A 327 -10.93 7.20 13.49
CA GLY A 327 -12.19 7.88 13.81
C GLY A 327 -13.39 6.96 14.01
N GLN A 328 -13.20 5.64 14.14
CA GLN A 328 -14.27 4.64 14.33
C GLN A 328 -14.18 3.91 15.69
N GLU A 329 -13.31 4.34 16.61
CA GLU A 329 -13.40 3.84 17.98
C GLU A 329 -14.72 4.31 18.62
N PRO A 330 -15.51 3.42 19.22
CA PRO A 330 -16.64 3.85 20.03
C PRO A 330 -16.08 4.65 21.22
N GLU A 331 -16.48 5.91 21.33
CA GLU A 331 -16.32 6.70 22.54
C GLU A 331 -16.66 5.82 23.76
N PRO A 332 -15.77 5.71 24.77
CA PRO A 332 -16.10 4.98 25.98
C PRO A 332 -17.31 5.67 26.59
N GLY A 333 -18.44 4.96 26.61
CA GLY A 333 -19.73 5.48 27.04
C GLY A 333 -19.60 6.25 28.35
N LEU A 334 -20.03 7.51 28.32
CA LEU A 334 -20.39 8.21 29.54
C LEU A 334 -21.50 7.39 30.21
N ASP A 335 -21.13 6.62 31.22
CA ASP A 335 -22.04 6.09 32.22
C ASP A 335 -22.85 7.26 32.79
N THR A 336 -24.06 7.42 32.27
CA THR A 336 -25.01 8.36 32.83
C THR A 336 -25.60 7.70 34.05
N VAL A 337 -24.96 7.96 35.20
CA VAL A 337 -25.55 7.74 36.52
C VAL A 337 -26.88 8.50 36.56
N LYS A 338 -27.99 7.79 36.37
CA LYS A 338 -29.32 8.27 36.71
C LYS A 338 -29.64 7.78 38.10
N ASP A 339 -29.41 8.64 39.08
CA ASP A 339 -29.93 8.46 40.42
C ASP A 339 -31.18 9.34 40.64
N MET A 340 -32.18 8.66 41.20
CA MET A 340 -33.33 9.10 42.01
C MET A 340 -34.46 9.99 41.46
N ALA A 341 -35.65 9.36 41.42
CA ALA A 341 -36.85 9.62 42.25
C ALA A 341 -38.12 9.48 41.36
N SER A 342 -39.18 8.73 41.70
CA SER A 342 -39.91 8.72 42.96
C SER A 342 -40.96 7.59 43.01
N VAL A 343 -41.17 7.07 44.22
CA VAL A 343 -42.46 6.65 44.83
C VAL A 343 -43.18 5.40 44.27
N ASN A 344 -43.19 4.33 45.08
CA ASN A 344 -44.47 3.75 45.50
C ASN A 344 -44.40 3.08 46.88
N ASN A 345 -45.40 3.36 47.71
CA ASN A 345 -45.64 2.81 49.05
C ASN A 345 -46.48 1.53 48.95
N GLN A 346 -46.14 0.47 49.71
CA GLN A 346 -47.06 -0.25 50.63
C GLN A 346 -46.38 -1.47 51.30
N LEU A 347 -46.48 -1.51 52.63
CA LEU A 347 -46.23 -2.58 53.62
C LEU A 347 -47.49 -3.50 53.74
N PRO A 348 -47.56 -4.55 54.61
CA PRO A 348 -46.56 -5.53 55.12
C PRO A 348 -47.12 -6.98 55.29
N GLU A 349 -46.40 -7.81 56.08
CA GLU A 349 -46.77 -9.06 56.80
C GLU A 349 -46.37 -10.40 56.09
N ASP A 350 -45.81 -11.44 56.72
CA ASP A 350 -45.51 -11.72 58.13
C ASP A 350 -44.50 -12.89 58.33
N SER A 351 -43.83 -12.85 59.50
CA SER A 351 -43.27 -13.91 60.37
C SER A 351 -42.69 -15.26 59.87
N ARG A 352 -41.44 -15.58 60.30
CA ARG A 352 -41.13 -16.61 61.35
C ARG A 352 -39.62 -16.94 61.55
N LYS A 353 -39.15 -16.66 62.77
CA LYS A 353 -38.34 -17.45 63.73
C LYS A 353 -36.95 -18.07 63.35
N ASN A 354 -35.93 -17.53 64.03
CA ASN A 354 -34.65 -18.08 64.55
C ASN A 354 -34.81 -19.33 65.49
N PRO A 355 -33.77 -19.93 66.15
CA PRO A 355 -32.27 -19.87 66.04
C PRO A 355 -31.53 -21.23 66.23
N GLY A 356 -30.18 -21.22 66.16
CA GLY A 356 -29.27 -22.21 66.78
C GLY A 356 -28.19 -22.72 65.80
N GLU A 357 -26.90 -22.88 66.11
CA GLU A 357 -26.18 -22.83 67.38
C GLU A 357 -24.65 -22.84 67.08
N LEU A 358 -23.89 -22.08 67.88
CA LEU A 358 -22.50 -22.24 68.38
C LEU A 358 -21.43 -23.06 67.60
N GLY A 359 -20.22 -22.48 67.44
CA GLY A 359 -19.05 -23.25 66.99
C GLY A 359 -17.71 -22.51 66.83
N THR A 360 -17.23 -21.89 67.91
CA THR A 360 -15.89 -21.33 68.23
C THR A 360 -14.60 -21.73 67.48
N ARG A 361 -13.67 -20.75 67.46
CA ARG A 361 -12.18 -20.81 67.63
C ARG A 361 -11.32 -21.26 66.42
N ARG A 362 -10.06 -20.86 66.22
CA ARG A 362 -9.14 -19.78 66.66
C ARG A 362 -7.79 -20.06 65.95
N SER A 363 -7.09 -18.99 65.51
CA SER A 363 -5.62 -18.83 65.49
C SER A 363 -4.68 -19.66 64.58
N LYS A 364 -3.95 -18.88 63.75
CA LYS A 364 -2.47 -18.71 63.67
C LYS A 364 -1.54 -19.86 63.21
N ARG A 365 -0.92 -19.59 62.05
CA ARG A 365 0.53 -19.32 61.79
C ARG A 365 1.53 -20.50 61.69
N ILE A 366 2.53 -20.24 60.82
CA ILE A 366 3.90 -20.83 60.68
C ILE A 366 3.95 -21.93 59.60
N LYS A 367 4.58 -21.78 58.42
CA LYS A 367 5.94 -21.40 57.97
C LYS A 367 7.01 -22.48 58.22
N GLN A 368 7.44 -23.16 57.15
CA GLN A 368 8.73 -23.86 56.93
C GLN A 368 8.63 -24.42 55.48
N GLU A 369 9.47 -24.15 54.45
CA GLU A 369 10.94 -24.20 54.32
C GLU A 369 11.52 -25.37 55.11
N SER A 370 12.16 -26.40 54.57
CA SER A 370 12.99 -26.57 53.38
C SER A 370 13.44 -28.03 53.35
N MET A 371 13.67 -28.61 52.17
CA MET A 371 14.89 -29.36 51.82
C MET A 371 14.86 -29.77 50.34
#